data_AF-A0A7W9BEQ2-F1
#
_entry.id   AF-A0A7W9BEQ2-F1
#
_cell.length_a   1.000
_cell.length_b   1.000
_cell.length_c   1.000
_cell.angle_alpha   90.00
_cell.angle_beta   90.00
_cell.angle_gamma   90.00
#
_symmetry.space_group_name_H-M   'P 1'
#
loop_
_entity.id
_entity.type
_entity.pdbx_description
1 polymer ?
#
loop_
_entity_poly.entity_id
_entity_poly.type
_entity_poly.pdbx_seq_one_letter_code
_entity_poly.pdbx_strand_id
1 'polypeptide(L)'
;MNPIEQKAVTRLECKFATTDVDTDTKVFSGYGAVFGNVDSYGDVIAPGAFAKSLAAHKSAGTSPLMFLNHDAFGSLPIGRWTEMSEDGYGLKVSGELLDTSMGRDTYVALKAGAITGLSIGFRPVAFDMRSKPEDPRRTLKEVDLVEVSVVTLPANQKARVQAVKSMGEDMSVRDLEQLLRECGLSKSEAIAVASQFESKNEIAATAEMNAALTKLQSAMRF
;
A
#
# COMPACT_ATOMS: atom_id res chain seq x y z
N MET A 1 -50.24 -19.48 -7.95
CA MET A 1 -49.47 -18.29 -7.53
C MET A 1 -48.82 -18.61 -6.20
N ASN A 2 -47.53 -18.49 -5.91
CA ASN A 2 -46.28 -18.70 -6.64
C ASN A 2 -45.29 -19.08 -5.51
N PRO A 3 -44.53 -20.20 -5.56
CA PRO A 3 -43.58 -20.55 -4.51
C PRO A 3 -42.32 -19.69 -4.67
N ILE A 4 -41.96 -18.97 -3.61
CA ILE A 4 -40.71 -18.20 -3.55
C ILE A 4 -39.56 -19.20 -3.49
N GLU A 5 -38.78 -19.26 -4.57
CA GLU A 5 -37.56 -20.03 -4.70
C GLU A 5 -36.56 -19.66 -3.60
N GLN A 6 -36.32 -20.59 -2.67
CA GLN A 6 -35.10 -20.58 -1.87
C GLN A 6 -33.92 -20.85 -2.82
N LYS A 7 -33.31 -19.78 -3.33
CA LYS A 7 -31.99 -19.88 -3.97
C LYS A 7 -31.00 -20.34 -2.91
N ALA A 8 -30.62 -21.62 -3.01
CA ALA A 8 -29.50 -22.18 -2.29
C ALA A 8 -28.25 -21.34 -2.60
N VAL A 9 -27.81 -20.54 -1.63
CA VAL A 9 -26.50 -19.91 -1.67
C VAL A 9 -25.51 -21.06 -1.54
N THR A 10 -24.92 -21.48 -2.65
CA THR A 10 -23.84 -22.46 -2.69
C THR A 10 -22.80 -22.04 -1.66
N ARG A 11 -22.61 -22.87 -0.63
CA ARG A 11 -21.68 -22.64 0.46
C ARG A 11 -20.27 -22.67 -0.13
N LEU A 12 -19.75 -21.49 -0.50
CA LEU A 12 -18.39 -21.35 -0.98
C LEU A 12 -17.46 -21.73 0.18
N GLU A 13 -16.88 -22.92 0.14
CA GLU A 13 -15.84 -23.31 1.09
C GLU A 13 -14.55 -22.55 0.74
N CYS A 14 -14.45 -21.32 1.24
CA CYS A 14 -13.20 -20.57 1.19
C CYS A 14 -12.26 -21.18 2.24
N LYS A 15 -11.35 -22.06 1.80
CA LYS A 15 -10.30 -22.62 2.65
C LYS A 15 -9.28 -21.52 2.91
N PHE A 16 -9.43 -20.83 4.04
CA PHE A 16 -8.36 -19.98 4.58
C PHE A 16 -7.22 -20.90 5.01
N ALA A 17 -6.08 -20.83 4.32
CA ALA A 17 -4.86 -21.41 4.83
C ALA A 17 -4.46 -20.59 6.07
N THR A 18 -4.61 -21.17 7.26
CA THR A 18 -3.90 -20.68 8.45
C THR A 18 -2.44 -21.09 8.29
N THR A 19 -1.73 -20.42 7.39
CA THR A 19 -0.29 -20.21 7.61
C THR A 19 -0.19 -19.38 8.89
N ASP A 20 0.81 -19.61 9.75
CA ASP A 20 1.18 -18.67 10.79
C ASP A 20 1.48 -17.33 10.10
N VAL A 21 0.45 -16.49 9.93
CA VAL A 21 0.57 -15.19 9.31
C VAL A 21 1.19 -14.33 10.39
N ASP A 22 2.41 -13.88 10.16
CA ASP A 22 3.00 -12.80 10.93
C ASP A 22 2.05 -11.61 10.83
N THR A 23 1.26 -11.39 11.87
CA THR A 23 0.16 -10.42 11.86
C THR A 23 0.65 -8.96 11.90
N ASP A 24 1.97 -8.75 11.88
CA ASP A 24 2.59 -7.45 12.07
C ASP A 24 3.25 -6.87 10.80
N THR A 25 2.98 -7.46 9.63
CA THR A 25 3.58 -6.96 8.37
C THR A 25 2.94 -5.62 7.96
N LYS A 26 3.71 -4.53 8.11
CA LYS A 26 3.35 -3.14 7.77
C LYS A 26 3.50 -2.88 6.27
N VAL A 27 2.67 -3.54 5.47
CA VAL A 27 2.79 -3.57 4.00
C VAL A 27 1.99 -2.43 3.36
N PHE A 28 2.57 -1.79 2.35
CA PHE A 28 1.88 -0.82 1.51
C PHE A 28 2.28 -0.96 0.04
N SER A 29 1.45 -0.41 -0.85
CA SER A 29 1.72 -0.38 -2.28
C SER A 29 1.21 0.90 -2.93
N GLY A 30 1.75 1.22 -4.09
CA GLY A 30 1.36 2.39 -4.86
C GLY A 30 2.25 2.62 -6.07
N TYR A 31 2.32 3.88 -6.49
CA TYR A 31 3.16 4.31 -7.60
C TYR A 31 4.25 5.26 -7.12
N GLY A 32 5.51 4.86 -7.29
CA GLY A 32 6.67 5.69 -6.95
C GLY A 32 6.89 6.83 -7.95
N ALA A 33 6.44 6.64 -9.18
CA ALA A 33 6.41 7.63 -10.25
C ALA A 33 5.30 7.28 -11.24
N VAL A 34 4.72 8.29 -11.88
CA VAL A 34 3.73 8.14 -12.96
C VAL A 34 4.32 8.71 -14.24
N PHE A 35 4.08 8.04 -15.36
CA PHE A 35 4.65 8.41 -16.64
C PHE A 35 3.91 9.55 -17.33
N GLY A 36 4.63 10.31 -18.14
CA GLY A 36 4.07 11.29 -19.08
C GLY A 36 3.53 12.59 -18.46
N ASN A 37 3.44 12.72 -17.14
CA ASN A 37 3.10 13.99 -16.49
C ASN A 37 4.35 14.80 -16.13
N VAL A 38 4.20 16.12 -16.17
CA VAL A 38 5.23 17.06 -15.72
C VAL A 38 5.24 17.09 -14.18
N ASP A 39 6.42 17.00 -13.58
CA ASP A 39 6.63 17.10 -12.14
C ASP A 39 6.90 18.55 -11.69
N SER A 40 7.08 18.77 -10.38
CA SER A 40 7.34 20.10 -9.82
C SER A 40 8.65 20.73 -10.26
N TYR A 41 9.58 19.96 -10.83
CA TYR A 41 10.85 20.43 -11.40
C TYR A 41 10.79 20.62 -12.92
N GLY A 42 9.63 20.34 -13.52
CA GLY A 42 9.41 20.43 -14.96
C GLY A 42 9.83 19.19 -15.73
N ASP A 43 10.23 18.10 -15.06
CA ASP A 43 10.67 16.88 -15.73
C ASP A 43 9.47 15.97 -16.04
N VAL A 44 9.60 15.17 -17.10
CA VAL A 44 8.66 14.10 -17.45
C VAL A 44 9.41 12.77 -17.43
N ILE A 45 8.79 11.74 -16.87
CA ILE A 45 9.35 10.38 -16.89
C ILE A 45 8.69 9.60 -18.02
N ALA A 46 9.48 9.08 -18.94
CA ALA A 46 8.99 8.23 -20.03
C ALA A 46 8.77 6.79 -19.57
N PRO A 47 7.80 6.05 -20.15
CA PRO A 47 7.71 4.61 -19.96
C PRO A 47 9.03 3.91 -20.34
N GLY A 48 9.47 2.94 -19.54
CA GLY A 48 10.74 2.23 -19.75
C GLY A 48 11.95 2.89 -19.07
N ALA A 49 11.79 4.07 -18.46
CA ALA A 49 12.89 4.81 -17.86
C ALA A 49 13.57 4.06 -16.69
N PHE A 50 12.84 3.19 -16.00
CA PHE A 50 13.36 2.41 -14.87
C PHE A 50 13.82 1.00 -15.26
N ALA A 51 13.42 0.48 -16.42
CA ALA A 51 13.60 -0.92 -16.80
C ALA A 51 15.03 -1.45 -16.59
N LYS A 52 16.04 -0.70 -17.04
CA LYS A 52 17.46 -1.10 -16.90
C LYS A 52 17.94 -1.08 -15.45
N SER A 53 17.57 -0.05 -14.68
CA SER A 53 17.97 0.06 -13.27
C SER A 53 17.31 -1.03 -12.43
N LEU A 54 16.01 -1.33 -12.65
CA LEU A 54 15.34 -2.44 -11.98
C LEU A 54 15.97 -3.80 -12.32
N ALA A 55 16.34 -4.02 -13.60
CA ALA A 55 17.03 -5.23 -14.01
C ALA A 55 18.42 -5.37 -13.36
N ALA A 56 19.16 -4.25 -13.21
CA ALA A 56 20.46 -4.22 -12.53
C ALA A 56 20.32 -4.56 -11.05
N HIS A 57 19.37 -3.94 -10.34
CA HIS A 57 19.07 -4.25 -8.94
C HIS A 57 18.73 -5.73 -8.75
N LYS A 58 17.82 -6.26 -9.58
CA LYS A 58 17.42 -7.67 -9.54
C LYS A 58 18.61 -8.61 -9.75
N SER A 59 19.48 -8.32 -10.72
CA SER A 59 20.67 -9.13 -11.02
C SER A 59 21.69 -9.09 -9.89
N ALA A 60 21.79 -7.97 -9.18
CA ALA A 60 22.68 -7.79 -8.03
C ALA A 60 22.08 -8.30 -6.70
N GLY A 61 20.82 -8.74 -6.68
CA GLY A 61 20.13 -9.11 -5.43
C GLY A 61 19.90 -7.92 -4.49
N THR A 62 19.76 -6.71 -5.05
CA THR A 62 19.52 -5.47 -4.30
C THR A 62 18.18 -4.85 -4.69
N SER A 63 17.78 -3.80 -3.98
CA SER A 63 16.64 -2.96 -4.34
C SER A 63 16.98 -1.48 -4.08
N PRO A 64 16.28 -0.54 -4.74
CA PRO A 64 16.28 0.87 -4.34
C PRO A 64 15.98 1.02 -2.85
N LEU A 65 16.55 2.05 -2.22
CA LEU A 65 16.33 2.31 -0.79
C LEU A 65 14.95 2.92 -0.54
N MET A 66 14.49 2.84 0.71
CA MET A 66 13.24 3.45 1.18
C MET A 66 13.50 4.29 2.42
N PHE A 67 13.42 5.61 2.28
CA PHE A 67 13.55 6.57 3.39
C PHE A 67 12.24 7.31 3.64
N LEU A 68 12.22 8.09 4.72
CA LEU A 68 11.25 9.14 4.94
C LEU A 68 11.85 10.48 4.44
N ASN A 69 11.15 11.18 3.54
CA ASN A 69 11.54 12.50 3.03
C ASN A 69 12.97 12.57 2.46
N HIS A 70 13.43 11.51 1.77
CA HIS A 70 14.76 11.43 1.15
C HIS A 70 15.94 11.57 2.14
N ASP A 71 15.73 11.31 3.45
CA ASP A 71 16.74 11.54 4.47
C ASP A 71 17.79 10.40 4.56
N ALA A 72 18.59 10.27 3.50
CA ALA A 72 19.62 9.22 3.35
C ALA A 72 20.85 9.42 4.27
N PHE A 73 20.99 10.58 4.91
CA PHE A 73 22.15 10.90 5.76
C PHE A 73 21.78 11.09 7.23
N GLY A 74 20.53 11.42 7.54
CA GLY A 74 20.03 11.60 8.90
C GLY A 74 19.30 10.38 9.47
N SER A 75 18.94 9.40 8.64
CA SER A 75 18.17 8.23 9.06
C SER A 75 18.60 6.92 8.39
N LEU A 76 18.29 5.80 9.05
CA LEU A 76 18.33 4.48 8.42
C LEU A 76 17.12 4.32 7.48
N PRO A 77 17.19 3.44 6.46
CA PRO A 77 16.01 3.09 5.69
C PRO A 77 14.85 2.64 6.58
N ILE A 78 13.65 3.10 6.25
CA ILE A 78 12.42 2.85 7.04
C ILE A 78 11.71 1.56 6.65
N GLY A 79 12.14 0.92 5.57
CA GLY A 79 11.46 -0.21 4.95
C GLY A 79 12.30 -0.87 3.86
N ARG A 80 11.72 -1.90 3.23
CA ARG A 80 12.27 -2.54 2.03
C ARG A 80 11.19 -2.73 0.98
N TRP A 81 11.57 -2.63 -0.30
CA TRP A 81 10.68 -2.97 -1.40
C TRP A 81 10.68 -4.47 -1.63
N THR A 82 9.49 -5.06 -1.71
CA THR A 82 9.30 -6.49 -2.00
C THR A 82 9.03 -6.73 -3.48
N GLU A 83 8.37 -5.77 -4.15
CA GLU A 83 8.11 -5.80 -5.59
C GLU A 83 8.25 -4.40 -6.19
N MET A 84 8.90 -4.33 -7.35
CA MET A 84 8.99 -3.11 -8.16
C MET A 84 8.92 -3.48 -9.64
N SER A 85 8.03 -2.81 -10.38
CA SER A 85 7.87 -3.05 -11.81
C SER A 85 7.31 -1.81 -12.50
N GLU A 86 7.56 -1.70 -13.80
CA GLU A 86 6.86 -0.73 -14.63
C GLU A 86 5.60 -1.36 -15.21
N ASP A 87 4.53 -0.58 -15.28
CA ASP A 87 3.35 -0.90 -16.08
C ASP A 87 3.05 0.25 -17.06
N GLY A 88 1.90 0.23 -17.74
CA GLY A 88 1.52 1.30 -18.67
C GLY A 88 1.25 2.66 -18.00
N TYR A 89 1.14 2.71 -16.68
CA TYR A 89 0.83 3.91 -15.91
C TYR A 89 2.07 4.51 -15.22
N GLY A 90 2.94 3.68 -14.62
CA GLY A 90 4.07 4.17 -13.84
C GLY A 90 4.97 3.08 -13.27
N LEU A 91 5.81 3.49 -12.31
CA LEU A 91 6.60 2.61 -11.46
C LEU A 91 5.73 2.12 -10.31
N LYS A 92 5.18 0.91 -10.44
CA LYS A 92 4.41 0.24 -9.40
C LYS A 92 5.34 -0.38 -8.36
N VAL A 93 5.04 -0.14 -7.09
CA VAL A 93 5.86 -0.60 -5.97
C VAL A 93 5.00 -1.21 -4.87
N SER A 94 5.51 -2.26 -4.24
CA SER A 94 4.99 -2.87 -3.01
C SER A 94 6.14 -3.08 -2.05
N GLY A 95 5.96 -2.74 -0.78
CA GLY A 95 7.01 -2.83 0.21
C GLY A 95 6.46 -2.94 1.62
N GLU A 96 7.38 -3.16 2.55
CA GLU A 96 7.09 -3.29 3.97
C GLU A 96 7.94 -2.31 4.77
N LEU A 97 7.34 -1.73 5.81
CA LEU A 97 8.03 -0.89 6.76
C LEU A 97 8.67 -1.75 7.85
N LEU A 98 9.90 -1.41 8.25
CA LEU A 98 10.62 -2.09 9.32
C LEU A 98 9.97 -1.79 10.67
N ASP A 99 10.06 -2.74 11.61
CA ASP A 99 9.61 -2.54 13.00
C ASP A 99 10.60 -1.69 13.82
N THR A 100 10.86 -0.49 13.32
CA THR A 100 11.57 0.57 14.04
C THR A 100 10.55 1.62 14.46
N SER A 101 10.91 2.52 15.38
CA SER A 101 10.02 3.64 15.74
C SER A 101 9.60 4.45 14.51
N MET A 102 10.54 4.79 13.63
CA MET A 102 10.25 5.55 12.42
C MET A 102 9.39 4.78 11.41
N GLY A 103 9.62 3.46 11.25
CA GLY A 103 8.80 2.62 10.39
C GLY A 103 7.36 2.48 10.90
N ARG A 104 7.18 2.30 12.22
CA ARG A 104 5.86 2.26 12.87
C ARG A 104 5.13 3.60 12.75
N ASP A 105 5.79 4.71 13.05
CA ASP A 105 5.20 6.05 12.94
C ASP A 105 4.79 6.36 11.50
N THR A 106 5.63 5.97 10.52
CA THR A 106 5.30 6.11 9.11
C THR A 106 4.09 5.26 8.73
N TYR A 107 4.00 4.02 9.21
CA TYR A 107 2.85 3.15 8.94
C TYR A 107 1.55 3.77 9.47
N VAL A 108 1.55 4.28 10.71
CA VAL A 108 0.39 4.97 11.30
C VAL A 108 0.00 6.18 10.46
N ALA A 109 0.97 7.00 10.03
CA ALA A 109 0.72 8.16 9.19
C ALA A 109 0.16 7.80 7.81
N LEU A 110 0.66 6.72 7.19
CA LEU A 110 0.16 6.20 5.93
C LEU A 110 -1.28 5.65 6.07
N LYS A 111 -1.54 4.86 7.12
CA LYS A 111 -2.87 4.28 7.37
C LYS A 111 -3.91 5.35 7.67
N ALA A 112 -3.52 6.41 8.37
CA ALA A 112 -4.37 7.58 8.61
C ALA A 112 -4.57 8.46 7.36
N GLY A 113 -3.83 8.22 6.26
CA GLY A 113 -3.84 9.05 5.06
C GLY A 113 -3.19 10.44 5.26
N ALA A 114 -2.53 10.67 6.39
CA ALA A 114 -1.82 11.93 6.68
C ALA A 114 -0.59 12.09 5.77
N ILE A 115 0.04 10.97 5.41
CA ILE A 115 1.07 10.90 4.38
C ILE A 115 0.60 9.92 3.31
N THR A 116 0.70 10.32 2.04
CA THR A 116 0.36 9.46 0.91
C THR A 116 1.36 9.56 -0.24
N GLY A 117 2.37 10.42 -0.13
CA GLY A 117 3.32 10.69 -1.21
C GLY A 117 4.40 9.63 -1.34
N LEU A 118 4.75 9.33 -2.58
CA LEU A 118 5.97 8.62 -2.93
C LEU A 118 6.80 9.48 -3.87
N SER A 119 8.12 9.40 -3.75
CA SER A 119 9.03 10.14 -4.63
C SER A 119 10.29 9.34 -4.88
N ILE A 120 10.82 9.49 -6.10
CA ILE A 120 12.03 8.82 -6.53
C ILE A 120 13.26 9.69 -6.29
N GLY A 121 14.37 9.06 -5.89
CA GLY A 121 15.72 9.62 -5.98
C GLY A 121 16.49 8.86 -7.04
N PHE A 122 17.11 9.58 -8.00
CA PHE A 122 17.74 8.94 -9.15
C PHE A 122 18.88 9.78 -9.73
N ARG A 123 19.73 9.14 -10.54
CA ARG A 123 20.69 9.82 -11.42
C ARG A 123 20.21 9.72 -12.87
N PRO A 124 20.14 10.84 -13.61
CA PRO A 124 19.72 10.80 -15.01
C PRO A 124 20.79 10.12 -15.87
N VAL A 125 20.40 9.16 -16.71
CA VAL A 125 21.31 8.43 -17.61
C VAL A 125 21.09 8.87 -19.07
N ALA A 126 19.83 8.93 -19.51
CA ALA A 126 19.46 9.43 -20.83
C ALA A 126 18.19 10.28 -20.76
N PHE A 127 18.18 11.43 -21.43
CA PHE A 127 17.06 12.36 -21.44
C PHE A 127 17.10 13.30 -22.65
N ASP A 128 15.93 13.78 -23.06
CA ASP A 128 15.80 14.86 -24.04
C ASP A 128 15.54 16.17 -23.32
N MET A 129 16.26 17.23 -23.68
CA MET A 129 15.99 18.58 -23.17
C MET A 129 14.85 19.23 -23.94
N ARG A 130 14.13 20.17 -23.29
CA ARG A 130 13.13 21.00 -23.97
C ARG A 130 13.68 21.72 -25.19
N SER A 131 12.84 21.88 -26.22
CA SER A 131 13.15 22.72 -27.39
C SER A 131 12.57 24.12 -27.27
N LYS A 132 11.44 24.28 -26.57
CA LYS A 132 10.81 25.58 -26.29
C LYS A 132 10.56 25.79 -24.80
N PRO A 133 10.49 27.05 -24.31
CA PRO A 133 10.27 27.33 -22.89
C PRO A 133 9.00 26.72 -22.28
N GLU A 134 7.94 26.59 -23.08
CA GLU A 134 6.65 26.00 -22.72
C GLU A 134 6.65 24.46 -22.63
N ASP A 135 7.66 23.80 -23.20
CA ASP A 135 7.79 22.35 -23.13
C ASP A 135 8.33 21.93 -21.73
N PRO A 136 8.06 20.67 -21.31
CA PRO A 136 8.67 20.13 -20.10
C PRO A 136 10.19 20.25 -20.15
N ARG A 137 10.81 20.70 -19.06
CA ARG A 137 12.25 20.95 -18.91
C ARG A 137 13.11 19.87 -19.56
N ARG A 138 12.82 18.61 -19.26
CA ARG A 138 13.39 17.44 -19.93
C ARG A 138 12.46 16.24 -19.81
N THR A 139 12.61 15.31 -20.75
CA THR A 139 11.98 13.98 -20.70
C THR A 139 13.05 12.94 -20.38
N LEU A 140 12.94 12.30 -19.22
CA LEU A 140 13.82 11.25 -18.74
C LEU A 140 13.47 9.93 -19.44
N LYS A 141 14.42 9.40 -20.21
CA LYS A 141 14.30 8.13 -20.95
C LYS A 141 14.96 6.96 -20.24
N GLU A 142 15.95 7.24 -19.40
CA GLU A 142 16.67 6.24 -18.61
C GLU A 142 17.19 6.91 -17.34
N VAL A 143 16.98 6.26 -16.20
CA VAL A 143 17.50 6.69 -14.91
C VAL A 143 18.15 5.53 -14.18
N ASP A 144 19.18 5.85 -13.40
CA ASP A 144 19.70 5.00 -12.34
C ASP A 144 18.90 5.29 -11.07
N LEU A 145 17.94 4.42 -10.74
CA LEU A 145 17.03 4.57 -9.62
C LEU A 145 17.74 4.19 -8.31
N VAL A 146 17.95 5.17 -7.43
CA VAL A 146 18.68 5.00 -6.18
C VAL A 146 17.73 4.67 -5.03
N GLU A 147 16.60 5.35 -5.00
CA GLU A 147 15.61 5.19 -3.93
C GLU A 147 14.19 5.49 -4.42
N VAL A 148 13.23 4.92 -3.72
CA VAL A 148 11.83 5.33 -3.72
C VAL A 148 11.43 5.50 -2.26
N SER A 149 11.10 6.72 -1.88
CA SER A 149 10.93 7.12 -0.48
C SER A 149 9.49 7.55 -0.21
N VAL A 150 9.04 7.33 1.01
CA VAL A 150 7.78 7.90 1.52
C VAL A 150 8.03 9.38 1.78
N VAL A 151 7.20 10.25 1.22
CA VAL A 151 7.39 11.70 1.34
C VAL A 151 6.10 12.41 1.64
N THR A 152 6.20 13.52 2.37
CA THR A 152 5.06 14.42 2.62
C THR A 152 4.66 15.15 1.33
N LEU A 153 5.65 15.58 0.53
CA LEU A 153 5.45 16.39 -0.67
C LEU A 153 6.19 15.79 -1.86
N PRO A 154 5.52 15.01 -2.71
CA PRO A 154 6.15 14.37 -3.86
C PRO A 154 6.29 15.32 -5.05
N ALA A 155 7.43 15.24 -5.74
CA ALA A 155 7.66 16.01 -6.95
C ALA A 155 6.69 15.61 -8.07
N ASN A 156 6.51 14.31 -8.28
CA ASN A 156 5.46 13.77 -9.13
C ASN A 156 4.14 13.73 -8.34
N GLN A 157 3.24 14.68 -8.62
CA GLN A 157 1.98 14.81 -7.89
C GLN A 157 1.02 13.61 -8.03
N LYS A 158 1.25 12.69 -8.97
CA LYS A 158 0.45 11.46 -9.12
C LYS A 158 1.07 10.24 -8.44
N ALA A 159 2.32 10.34 -7.97
CA ALA A 159 3.00 9.28 -7.24
C ALA A 159 2.45 9.19 -5.81
N ARG A 160 1.63 8.18 -5.56
CA ARG A 160 0.89 8.01 -4.31
C ARG A 160 0.87 6.56 -3.85
N VAL A 161 0.86 6.39 -2.53
CA VAL A 161 0.42 5.16 -1.86
C VAL A 161 -1.07 4.98 -2.18
N GLN A 162 -1.43 3.77 -2.62
CA GLN A 162 -2.80 3.42 -3.00
C GLN A 162 -3.44 2.44 -2.01
N ALA A 163 -2.65 1.60 -1.36
CA ALA A 163 -3.14 0.66 -0.37
C ALA A 163 -2.14 0.51 0.77
N VAL A 164 -2.67 0.45 2.00
CA VAL A 164 -1.92 0.18 3.24
C VAL A 164 -2.62 -1.01 3.89
N LYS A 165 -2.00 -2.18 3.81
CA LYS A 165 -2.59 -3.45 4.28
C LYS A 165 -2.30 -3.61 5.76
N SER A 166 -3.34 -3.95 6.53
CA SER A 166 -3.23 -4.56 7.86
C SER A 166 -3.53 -6.05 7.69
N MET A 167 -2.63 -6.91 8.16
CA MET A 167 -2.93 -8.33 8.37
C MET A 167 -2.99 -8.59 9.87
N GLY A 168 -3.87 -7.89 10.59
CA GLY A 168 -3.97 -8.02 12.04
C GLY A 168 -4.76 -6.89 12.68
N GLU A 169 -5.70 -7.27 13.55
CA GLU A 169 -6.56 -6.50 14.47
C GLU A 169 -7.51 -5.43 13.90
N ASP A 170 -7.13 -4.66 12.87
CA ASP A 170 -8.00 -3.61 12.28
C ASP A 170 -8.20 -3.83 10.76
N MET A 171 -8.81 -4.97 10.38
CA MET A 171 -9.28 -5.16 9.01
C MET A 171 -10.64 -4.47 8.85
N SER A 172 -10.67 -3.33 8.15
CA SER A 172 -11.94 -2.65 7.86
C SER A 172 -12.79 -3.44 6.86
N VAL A 173 -14.11 -3.24 6.85
CA VAL A 173 -15.00 -3.86 5.84
C VAL A 173 -14.58 -3.52 4.41
N ARG A 174 -13.97 -2.35 4.19
CA ARG A 174 -13.43 -1.97 2.88
C ARG A 174 -12.19 -2.77 2.51
N ASP A 175 -11.29 -2.98 3.47
CA ASP A 175 -10.09 -3.79 3.26
C ASP A 175 -10.47 -5.25 2.93
N LEU A 176 -11.47 -5.79 3.64
CA LEU A 176 -12.00 -7.12 3.38
C LEU A 176 -12.77 -7.20 2.04
N GLU A 177 -13.59 -6.21 1.70
CA GLU A 177 -14.26 -6.13 0.40
C GLU A 177 -13.22 -6.16 -0.74
N GLN A 178 -12.16 -5.37 -0.61
CA GLN A 178 -11.12 -5.30 -1.63
C GLN A 178 -10.38 -6.63 -1.79
N LEU A 179 -10.01 -7.28 -0.69
CA LEU A 179 -9.36 -8.60 -0.72
C LEU A 179 -10.26 -9.66 -1.40
N LEU A 180 -11.55 -9.66 -1.08
CA LEU A 180 -12.51 -10.59 -1.67
C LEU A 180 -12.66 -10.37 -3.19
N ARG A 181 -12.61 -9.11 -3.63
CA ARG A 181 -12.61 -8.78 -5.06
C ARG A 181 -11.31 -9.18 -5.76
N GLU A 182 -10.16 -9.05 -5.10
CA GLU A 182 -8.87 -9.56 -5.60
C GLU A 182 -8.87 -11.10 -5.73
N CYS A 183 -9.62 -11.80 -4.90
CA CYS A 183 -9.87 -13.24 -5.00
C CYS A 183 -10.94 -13.62 -6.04
N GLY A 184 -11.51 -12.66 -6.77
CA GLY A 184 -12.44 -12.91 -7.88
C GLY A 184 -13.93 -12.79 -7.55
N LEU A 185 -14.31 -12.34 -6.35
CA LEU A 185 -15.72 -12.08 -6.03
C LEU A 185 -16.20 -10.79 -6.72
N SER A 186 -17.47 -10.77 -7.13
CA SER A 186 -18.11 -9.54 -7.61
C SER A 186 -18.25 -8.54 -6.46
N LYS A 187 -18.38 -7.25 -6.81
CA LYS A 187 -18.55 -6.17 -5.81
C LYS A 187 -19.70 -6.44 -4.84
N SER A 188 -20.84 -6.93 -5.35
CA SER A 188 -22.00 -7.27 -4.52
C SER A 188 -21.73 -8.43 -3.55
N GLU A 189 -20.98 -9.44 -3.98
CA GLU A 189 -20.65 -10.61 -3.14
C GLU A 189 -19.62 -10.23 -2.08
N ALA A 190 -18.61 -9.44 -2.45
CA ALA A 190 -17.60 -8.94 -1.53
C ALA A 190 -18.21 -8.05 -0.42
N ILE A 191 -19.15 -7.16 -0.77
CA ILE A 191 -19.89 -6.34 0.20
C ILE A 191 -20.70 -7.22 1.16
N ALA A 192 -21.42 -8.21 0.64
CA ALA A 192 -22.26 -9.09 1.45
C ALA A 192 -21.43 -9.89 2.47
N VAL A 193 -20.27 -10.42 2.06
CA VAL A 193 -19.38 -11.17 2.95
C VAL A 193 -18.69 -10.23 3.95
N ALA A 194 -18.20 -9.07 3.50
CA ALA A 194 -17.52 -8.12 4.37
C ALA A 194 -18.46 -7.55 5.47
N SER A 195 -19.71 -7.22 5.13
CA SER A 195 -20.70 -6.72 6.11
C SER A 195 -21.00 -7.70 7.25
N GLN A 196 -20.86 -9.02 7.02
CA GLN A 196 -21.05 -10.02 8.06
C GLN A 196 -19.86 -10.09 9.04
N PHE A 197 -18.68 -9.66 8.61
CA PHE A 197 -17.47 -9.64 9.43
C PHE A 197 -17.54 -8.55 10.51
N GLU A 198 -17.94 -7.33 10.16
CA GLU A 198 -18.16 -6.23 11.11
C GLU A 198 -19.22 -6.60 12.17
N SER A 199 -20.36 -7.16 11.72
CA SER A 199 -21.42 -7.57 12.65
C SER A 199 -20.97 -8.61 13.68
N LYS A 200 -20.07 -9.53 13.30
CA LYS A 200 -19.54 -10.55 14.22
C LYS A 200 -18.48 -9.98 15.16
N ASN A 201 -17.62 -9.07 14.68
CA ASN A 201 -16.62 -8.41 15.51
C ASN A 201 -17.26 -7.48 16.55
N GLU A 202 -18.29 -6.72 16.18
CA GLU A 202 -19.05 -5.87 17.12
C GLU A 202 -19.74 -6.70 18.21
N ILE A 203 -20.32 -7.84 17.85
CA ILE A 203 -20.96 -8.77 18.80
C ILE A 203 -19.90 -9.36 19.75
N ALA A 204 -18.74 -9.79 19.24
CA ALA A 204 -17.65 -10.33 20.05
C ALA A 204 -17.09 -9.31 21.04
N ALA A 205 -16.79 -8.09 20.58
CA ALA A 205 -16.29 -7.00 21.42
C ALA A 205 -17.29 -6.60 22.52
N THR A 206 -18.58 -6.57 22.18
CA THR A 206 -19.65 -6.28 23.16
C THR A 206 -19.77 -7.40 24.21
N ALA A 207 -19.61 -8.66 23.82
CA ALA A 207 -19.64 -9.80 24.74
C ALA A 207 -18.47 -9.79 25.72
N GLU A 208 -17.26 -9.49 25.24
CA GLU A 208 -16.06 -9.37 26.08
C GLU A 208 -16.16 -8.22 27.09
N MET A 209 -16.65 -7.05 26.64
CA MET A 209 -16.86 -5.89 27.52
C MET A 209 -17.90 -6.19 28.61
N ASN A 210 -19.01 -6.85 28.27
CA ASN A 210 -20.02 -7.27 29.24
C ASN A 210 -19.48 -8.29 30.25
N ALA A 211 -18.62 -9.21 29.82
CA ALA A 211 -17.97 -10.18 30.71
C ALA A 211 -16.99 -9.48 31.68
N ALA A 212 -16.23 -8.49 31.20
CA ALA A 212 -15.33 -7.69 32.03
C ALA A 212 -16.09 -6.84 33.07
N LEU A 213 -17.19 -6.19 32.66
CA LEU A 213 -18.09 -5.45 33.55
C LEU A 213 -18.71 -6.34 34.63
N THR A 214 -19.12 -7.55 34.28
CA THR A 214 -19.69 -8.51 35.23
C THR A 214 -18.66 -8.93 36.28
N LYS A 215 -17.40 -9.18 35.87
CA LYS A 215 -16.30 -9.46 36.80
C LYS A 215 -16.03 -8.29 37.75
N LEU A 216 -15.98 -7.07 37.23
CA LEU A 216 -15.79 -5.84 38.02
C LEU A 216 -16.93 -5.65 39.04
N GLN A 217 -18.18 -5.82 38.63
CA GLN A 217 -19.34 -5.73 39.51
C GLN A 217 -19.34 -6.81 40.60
N SER A 218 -18.85 -8.01 40.29
CA SER A 218 -18.69 -9.08 41.29
C SER A 218 -17.57 -8.80 42.28
N ALA A 219 -16.50 -8.10 41.86
CA ALA A 219 -15.38 -7.73 42.71
C ALA A 219 -15.66 -6.51 43.61
N MET A 220 -16.62 -5.65 43.22
CA MET A 220 -17.04 -4.47 43.99
C MET A 220 -18.15 -4.74 45.02
N ARG A 221 -18.65 -5.97 45.12
CA ARG A 221 -19.57 -6.41 46.19
C ARG A 221 -18.76 -6.96 47.37
N PHE A 222 -18.20 -6.05 48.16
CA PHE A 222 -17.76 -6.30 49.55
C PHE A 222 -18.43 -5.28 50.46
#